data_AF-A0A651HK77-F1
#
_entry.id   AF-A0A651HK77-F1
#
_cell.length_a   1.000
_cell.length_b   1.000
_cell.length_c   1.000
_cell.angle_alpha   90.00
_cell.angle_beta   90.00
_cell.angle_gamma   90.00
#
_symmetry.space_group_name_H-M   'P 1'
#
loop_
_entity.id
_entity.type
_entity.pdbx_description
1 polymer ?
#
loop_
_entity_poly.entity_id
_entity_poly.type
_entity_poly.pdbx_seq_one_letter_code
_entity_poly.pdbx_strand_id
1 'polypeptide(L)'
;MVSGSIGTGGDSTCGLRRIGRWDLRSPHLPDSLLSLMGEPDDRRWMERAVALGRRGWGRVHPNPMVGCVLVRDGVLVGEGWHREWGGPHAEVEALAAAGAAAEGAVAFVSLEPCRHRGKTPPCTRALLGAGVRRVVFGALDPGIRSGGGAEELRAAGVEVVGPLLSPAEARRENPAFFHHLPDRPWTVLKLALSLDGRISPAQGERAQLTGPEAMEAVHHLRAGVDGILVGTGTAAVDDPLLTARGALVPRVPPVRIILDLKGRLGPGLRLLQGGGPPVWILTGPRSPLEWRERMESAGARILDVDGSGVEEDPSPRDLLRRLRGEGIGALLCEGGGRWGSALVGAGAVDRLVHVIAPRFLGPQGVPGYPMGGEGTGTPAPADLWVPGPMRRLGADIWMEWDRPWDGTRASSWYGTGERKWDGRGGRTVPQESGSPPHRALEEG
;
A
#
# COMPACT_ATOMS: atom_id res chain seq x y z
N MET A 1 45.47 9.88 -42.10
CA MET A 1 45.39 8.54 -42.73
C MET A 1 44.26 7.82 -42.02
N VAL A 2 43.05 7.59 -42.53
CA VAL A 2 42.42 7.56 -43.87
C VAL A 2 40.92 7.87 -43.57
N SER A 3 40.24 8.95 -43.96
CA SER A 3 39.79 9.49 -45.25
C SER A 3 38.85 8.60 -46.08
N GLY A 4 37.60 9.06 -46.26
CA GLY A 4 36.68 8.72 -47.36
C GLY A 4 35.39 8.04 -46.91
N SER A 5 34.20 8.33 -47.44
CA SER A 5 33.72 9.31 -48.43
C SER A 5 32.19 9.27 -48.45
N ILE A 6 31.60 10.39 -48.86
CA ILE A 6 30.17 10.67 -49.01
C ILE A 6 29.53 9.74 -50.06
N GLY A 7 28.31 9.28 -49.78
CA GLY A 7 27.40 8.63 -50.73
C GLY A 7 26.01 9.28 -50.63
N THR A 8 25.63 10.01 -51.67
CA THR A 8 24.35 10.69 -51.88
C THR A 8 23.30 9.75 -52.44
N GLY A 9 22.03 9.90 -52.03
CA GLY A 9 20.88 9.54 -52.85
C GLY A 9 19.74 8.85 -52.11
N GLY A 10 18.52 9.38 -52.25
CA GLY A 10 17.29 8.62 -52.03
C GLY A 10 16.24 9.31 -51.18
N ASP A 11 15.61 10.35 -51.71
CA ASP A 11 14.34 10.88 -51.26
C ASP A 11 13.29 9.77 -51.08
N SER A 12 12.64 9.74 -49.92
CA SER A 12 11.25 9.27 -49.82
C SER A 12 10.54 10.07 -48.73
N THR A 13 9.72 11.00 -49.21
CA THR A 13 8.87 11.91 -48.46
C THR A 13 7.75 11.13 -47.74
N CYS A 14 7.65 11.26 -46.41
CA CYS A 14 6.40 11.00 -45.69
C CYS A 14 6.15 12.15 -44.70
N GLY A 15 5.02 12.84 -44.91
CA GLY A 15 4.68 14.13 -44.34
C GLY A 15 4.68 14.22 -42.81
N LEU A 16 5.65 14.94 -42.26
CA LEU A 16 5.56 15.55 -40.95
C LEU A 16 4.87 16.91 -41.11
N ARG A 17 3.59 16.98 -40.74
CA ARG A 17 2.91 18.26 -40.50
C ARG A 17 3.70 18.99 -39.41
N ARG A 18 4.22 20.18 -39.73
CA ARG A 18 4.79 21.12 -38.76
C ARG A 18 3.76 21.38 -37.66
N ILE A 19 3.96 20.78 -36.50
CA ILE A 19 3.30 21.23 -35.27
C ILE A 19 4.03 22.51 -34.87
N GLY A 20 3.27 23.58 -34.69
CA GLY A 20 3.76 24.93 -34.47
C GLY A 20 4.80 25.00 -33.35
N ARG A 21 5.80 25.85 -33.59
CA ARG A 21 6.83 26.24 -32.63
C ARG A 21 6.13 26.88 -31.42
N TRP A 22 6.16 26.24 -30.26
CA TRP A 22 5.68 26.83 -29.01
C TRP A 22 6.60 28.02 -28.67
N ASP A 23 6.04 29.22 -28.71
CA ASP A 23 6.73 30.43 -28.27
C ASP A 23 6.81 30.41 -26.73
N LEU A 24 8.00 30.18 -26.19
CA LEU A 24 8.29 30.13 -24.75
C LEU A 24 8.27 31.52 -24.07
N ARG A 25 7.52 32.49 -24.61
CA ARG A 25 7.47 33.89 -24.13
C ARG A 25 6.08 34.38 -23.70
N SER A 26 5.10 33.49 -23.52
CA SER A 26 3.84 33.83 -22.85
C SER A 26 3.79 33.22 -21.45
N PRO A 27 3.75 34.00 -20.35
CA PRO A 27 3.70 33.48 -18.99
C PRO A 27 2.28 33.07 -18.54
N HIS A 28 1.27 33.13 -19.42
CA HIS A 28 -0.10 32.80 -19.06
C HIS A 28 -0.49 31.44 -19.63
N LEU A 29 -0.46 30.42 -18.77
CA LEU A 29 -1.22 29.20 -18.98
C LEU A 29 -2.71 29.59 -19.12
N PRO A 30 -3.47 28.97 -20.04
CA PRO A 30 -4.89 29.29 -20.20
C PRO A 30 -5.66 29.02 -18.89
N ASP A 31 -6.68 29.82 -18.59
CA ASP A 31 -7.48 29.73 -17.35
C ASP A 31 -8.07 28.34 -17.10
N SER A 32 -8.30 27.56 -18.16
CA SER A 32 -8.74 26.16 -18.06
C SER A 32 -7.69 25.21 -17.47
N LEU A 33 -6.40 25.51 -17.63
CA LEU A 33 -5.29 24.79 -16.99
C LEU A 33 -5.03 25.28 -15.56
N LEU A 34 -5.27 26.57 -15.27
CA LEU A 34 -5.25 27.10 -13.90
C LEU A 34 -6.42 26.56 -13.07
N SER A 35 -7.60 26.38 -13.67
CA SER A 35 -8.73 25.70 -13.02
C SER A 35 -8.41 24.24 -12.63
N LEU A 36 -7.48 23.59 -13.33
CA LEU A 36 -7.01 22.25 -13.04
C LEU A 36 -5.87 22.22 -11.99
N MET A 37 -5.18 23.33 -11.78
CA MET A 37 -4.09 23.49 -10.82
C MET A 37 -4.55 24.41 -9.69
N GLY A 38 -5.00 23.84 -8.57
CA GLY A 38 -5.50 24.61 -7.42
C GLY A 38 -4.59 25.78 -7.03
N GLU A 39 -5.19 26.83 -6.48
CA GLU A 39 -4.46 28.03 -6.05
C GLU A 39 -3.40 27.67 -4.99
N PRO A 40 -2.32 28.47 -4.81
CA PRO A 40 -1.30 28.18 -3.78
C PRO A 40 -1.87 27.95 -2.38
N ASP A 41 -2.97 28.63 -2.04
CA ASP A 41 -3.70 28.42 -0.78
C ASP A 41 -4.48 27.09 -0.76
N ASP A 42 -4.96 26.60 -1.91
CA ASP A 42 -5.65 25.32 -1.98
C ASP A 42 -4.73 24.17 -1.58
N ARG A 43 -3.48 24.19 -2.04
CA ARG A 43 -2.48 23.18 -1.69
C ARG A 43 -2.21 23.17 -0.18
N ARG A 44 -2.09 24.34 0.44
CA ARG A 44 -1.87 24.48 1.90
C ARG A 44 -3.04 23.91 2.71
N TRP A 45 -4.28 24.21 2.33
CA TRP A 45 -5.45 23.67 3.01
C TRP A 45 -5.62 22.17 2.77
N MET A 46 -5.29 21.69 1.57
CA MET A 46 -5.25 20.26 1.26
C MET A 46 -4.22 19.51 2.13
N GLU A 47 -3.03 20.07 2.34
CA GLU A 47 -2.02 19.49 3.22
C GLU A 47 -2.52 19.40 4.67
N ARG A 48 -3.28 20.41 5.14
CA ARG A 48 -3.94 20.35 6.44
C ARG A 48 -5.00 19.24 6.50
N ALA A 49 -5.84 19.11 5.47
CA ALA A 49 -6.83 18.05 5.38
C ALA A 49 -6.17 16.66 5.38
N VAL A 50 -5.09 16.46 4.62
CA VAL A 50 -4.30 15.23 4.62
C VAL A 50 -3.73 14.93 6.02
N ALA A 51 -3.13 15.94 6.68
CA ALA A 51 -2.58 15.79 8.02
C ALA A 51 -3.65 15.40 9.06
N LEU A 52 -4.88 15.92 8.93
CA LEU A 52 -6.01 15.52 9.75
C LEU A 52 -6.42 14.07 9.46
N GLY A 53 -6.50 13.69 8.17
CA GLY A 53 -6.83 12.32 7.75
C GLY A 53 -5.92 11.26 8.37
N ARG A 54 -4.61 11.51 8.43
CA ARG A 54 -3.61 10.62 9.06
C ARG A 54 -3.94 10.24 10.51
N ARG A 55 -4.73 11.04 11.23
CA ARG A 55 -5.18 10.73 12.60
C ARG A 55 -6.15 9.55 12.68
N GLY A 56 -6.72 9.11 11.55
CA GLY A 56 -7.54 7.90 11.48
C GLY A 56 -6.74 6.59 11.48
N TRP A 57 -5.40 6.66 11.40
CA TRP A 57 -4.54 5.47 11.30
C TRP A 57 -4.81 4.46 12.41
N GLY A 58 -5.00 3.20 12.03
CA GLY A 58 -5.33 2.09 12.94
C GLY A 58 -6.75 2.11 13.53
N ARG A 59 -7.59 3.11 13.22
CA ARG A 59 -8.95 3.25 13.75
C ARG A 59 -10.04 3.12 12.68
N VAL A 60 -9.76 3.56 11.46
CA VAL A 60 -10.78 3.64 10.40
C VAL A 60 -10.82 2.45 9.45
N HIS A 61 -9.72 1.69 9.32
CA HIS A 61 -9.65 0.53 8.42
C HIS A 61 -10.87 -0.39 8.65
N PRO A 62 -11.56 -0.91 7.62
CA PRO A 62 -11.23 -0.84 6.18
C PRO A 62 -11.61 0.45 5.46
N ASN A 63 -12.21 1.44 6.14
CA ASN A 63 -12.51 2.74 5.53
C ASN A 63 -11.21 3.54 5.28
N PRO A 64 -11.20 4.46 4.31
CA PRO A 64 -10.07 5.36 4.09
C PRO A 64 -9.91 6.36 5.24
N MET A 65 -8.67 6.78 5.45
CA MET A 65 -8.32 7.96 6.21
C MET A 65 -8.68 9.20 5.41
N VAL A 66 -9.66 9.95 5.89
CA VAL A 66 -10.12 11.19 5.26
C VAL A 66 -10.06 12.32 6.27
N GLY A 67 -9.55 13.47 5.86
CA GLY A 67 -9.67 14.73 6.58
C GLY A 67 -10.37 15.78 5.74
N CYS A 68 -11.02 16.73 6.41
CA CYS A 68 -11.74 17.83 5.81
C CYS A 68 -11.47 19.11 6.58
N VAL A 69 -11.25 20.22 5.87
CA VAL A 69 -11.27 21.56 6.45
C VAL A 69 -12.24 22.45 5.69
N LEU A 70 -12.92 23.34 6.40
CA LEU A 70 -13.79 24.37 5.85
C LEU A 70 -13.15 25.74 6.05
N VAL A 71 -13.06 26.50 4.98
CA VAL A 71 -12.42 27.82 4.96
C VAL A 71 -13.40 28.85 4.42
N ARG A 72 -13.57 29.95 5.15
CA ARG A 72 -14.40 31.09 4.75
C ARG A 72 -13.55 32.36 4.84
N ASP A 73 -13.51 33.12 3.74
CA ASP A 73 -12.76 34.38 3.66
C ASP A 73 -11.29 34.24 4.09
N GLY A 74 -10.66 33.11 3.73
CA GLY A 74 -9.28 32.78 4.09
C GLY A 74 -9.07 32.27 5.52
N VAL A 75 -10.14 32.15 6.32
CA VAL A 75 -10.11 31.72 7.72
C VAL A 75 -10.63 30.29 7.86
N LEU A 76 -9.91 29.45 8.61
CA LEU A 76 -10.37 28.12 8.97
C LEU A 76 -11.58 28.23 9.92
N VAL A 77 -12.75 27.74 9.48
CA VAL A 77 -13.98 27.77 10.27
C VAL A 77 -14.40 26.41 10.81
N GLY A 78 -13.87 25.31 10.26
CA GLY A 78 -14.12 23.96 10.78
C GLY A 78 -13.09 22.96 10.31
N GLU A 79 -12.82 21.95 11.14
CA GLU A 79 -11.93 20.84 10.81
C GLU A 79 -12.52 19.51 11.29
N GLY A 80 -12.28 18.45 10.52
CA GLY A 80 -12.79 17.12 10.82
C GLY A 80 -11.94 16.04 10.18
N TRP A 81 -11.99 14.83 10.75
CA TRP A 81 -11.42 13.64 10.15
C TRP A 81 -12.26 12.42 10.51
N HIS A 82 -12.21 11.38 9.70
CA HIS A 82 -12.86 10.12 10.04
C HIS A 82 -12.12 9.49 11.23
N ARG A 83 -12.77 9.45 12.40
CA ARG A 83 -12.11 9.07 13.67
C ARG A 83 -12.11 7.58 13.95
N GLU A 84 -13.19 6.90 13.60
CA GLU A 84 -13.47 5.52 13.98
C GLU A 84 -14.33 4.86 12.90
N TRP A 85 -14.06 3.59 12.61
CA TRP A 85 -14.85 2.83 11.65
C TRP A 85 -16.35 2.81 12.00
N GLY A 86 -17.19 3.24 11.06
CA GLY A 86 -18.64 3.36 11.24
C GLY A 86 -19.11 4.66 11.92
N GLY A 87 -18.17 5.50 12.36
CA GLY A 87 -18.46 6.86 12.81
C GLY A 87 -18.69 7.84 11.64
N PRO A 88 -18.94 9.13 11.94
CA PRO A 88 -19.12 10.16 10.94
C PRO A 88 -17.87 10.30 10.04
N HIS A 89 -18.10 10.70 8.80
CA HIS A 89 -17.02 11.02 7.86
C HIS A 89 -16.43 12.41 8.17
N ALA A 90 -15.27 12.70 7.59
CA ALA A 90 -14.52 13.92 7.86
C ALA A 90 -15.32 15.19 7.56
N GLU A 91 -16.09 15.17 6.47
CA GLU A 91 -16.93 16.27 6.01
C GLU A 91 -18.02 16.59 7.04
N VAL A 92 -18.65 15.56 7.61
CA VAL A 92 -19.69 15.72 8.62
C VAL A 92 -19.12 16.33 9.91
N GLU A 93 -17.95 15.84 10.35
CA GLU A 93 -17.24 16.39 11.52
C GLU A 93 -16.83 17.86 11.29
N ALA A 94 -16.28 18.19 10.12
CA ALA A 94 -15.89 19.55 9.79
C ALA A 94 -17.09 20.50 9.73
N LEU A 95 -18.19 20.08 9.11
CA LEU A 95 -19.45 20.83 9.04
C LEU A 95 -20.03 21.08 10.44
N ALA A 96 -20.03 20.06 11.30
CA ALA A 96 -20.47 20.21 12.68
C ALA A 96 -19.61 21.21 13.46
N ALA A 97 -18.29 21.19 13.25
CA ALA A 97 -17.37 22.15 13.86
C ALA A 97 -17.57 23.59 13.35
N ALA A 98 -17.91 23.76 12.06
CA ALA A 98 -18.13 25.08 11.46
C ALA A 98 -19.51 25.68 11.79
N GLY A 99 -20.54 24.87 12.00
CA GLY A 99 -21.91 25.34 12.22
C GLY A 99 -22.38 26.25 11.08
N ALA A 100 -22.97 27.40 11.44
CA ALA A 100 -23.46 28.38 10.45
C ALA A 100 -22.35 29.00 9.58
N ALA A 101 -21.08 28.94 10.01
CA ALA A 101 -19.98 29.48 9.22
C ALA A 101 -19.66 28.62 7.98
N ALA A 102 -20.23 27.42 7.85
CA ALA A 102 -20.08 26.55 6.69
C ALA A 102 -20.76 27.11 5.43
N GLU A 103 -21.81 27.92 5.58
CA GLU A 103 -22.51 28.52 4.45
C GLU A 103 -21.58 29.48 3.68
N GLY A 104 -21.46 29.26 2.37
CA GLY A 104 -20.54 30.01 1.51
C GLY A 104 -19.06 29.65 1.68
N ALA A 105 -18.71 28.67 2.51
CA ALA A 105 -17.32 28.24 2.71
C ALA A 105 -16.81 27.37 1.54
N VAL A 106 -15.49 27.22 1.48
CA VAL A 106 -14.78 26.25 0.64
C VAL A 106 -14.46 25.02 1.49
N ALA A 107 -14.82 23.82 1.02
CA ALA A 107 -14.45 22.57 1.67
C ALA A 107 -13.23 21.95 0.99
N PHE A 108 -12.18 21.66 1.74
CA PHE A 108 -11.01 20.92 1.28
C PHE A 108 -11.03 19.51 1.87
N VAL A 109 -11.20 18.50 1.02
CA VAL A 109 -11.38 17.10 1.45
C VAL A 109 -10.28 16.22 0.87
N SER A 110 -9.58 15.44 1.69
CA SER A 110 -8.42 14.66 1.21
C SER A 110 -8.76 13.54 0.22
N LEU A 111 -10.03 13.12 0.17
CA LEU A 111 -10.59 12.13 -0.76
C LEU A 111 -11.90 12.69 -1.34
N GLU A 112 -12.26 12.27 -2.55
CA GLU A 112 -13.53 12.62 -3.18
C GLU A 112 -14.72 12.33 -2.23
N PRO A 113 -15.64 13.30 -2.00
CA PRO A 113 -16.78 13.10 -1.12
C PRO A 113 -17.68 11.96 -1.59
N CYS A 114 -18.11 11.11 -0.66
CA CYS A 114 -18.92 9.95 -1.02
C CYS A 114 -20.36 10.35 -1.42
N ARG A 115 -20.90 9.68 -2.45
CA ARG A 115 -22.28 9.88 -2.94
C ARG A 115 -23.30 8.81 -2.51
N HIS A 116 -22.81 7.67 -2.06
CA HIS A 116 -23.66 6.55 -1.66
C HIS A 116 -24.07 6.62 -0.19
N ARG A 117 -25.22 6.03 0.13
CA ARG A 117 -25.64 5.79 1.50
C ARG A 117 -25.03 4.47 1.98
N GLY A 118 -24.07 4.55 2.89
CA GLY A 118 -23.49 3.42 3.60
C GLY A 118 -24.14 3.27 4.98
N LYS A 119 -23.29 3.19 6.03
CA LYS A 119 -23.72 3.30 7.42
C LYS A 119 -24.17 4.72 7.79
N THR A 120 -23.66 5.71 7.07
CA THR A 120 -23.97 7.15 7.19
C THR A 120 -24.62 7.67 5.90
N PRO A 121 -25.37 8.79 5.96
CA PRO A 121 -25.83 9.50 4.77
C PRO A 121 -24.67 9.99 3.89
N PRO A 122 -24.88 10.22 2.58
CA PRO A 122 -23.84 10.71 1.67
C PRO A 122 -23.26 12.06 2.09
N CYS A 123 -21.94 12.22 1.95
CA CYS A 123 -21.26 13.47 2.26
C CYS A 123 -21.61 14.58 1.26
N THR A 124 -21.89 14.23 0.01
CA THR A 124 -22.41 15.17 -1.00
C THR A 124 -23.65 15.90 -0.51
N ARG A 125 -24.60 15.18 0.10
CA ARG A 125 -25.82 15.78 0.66
C ARG A 125 -25.55 16.69 1.86
N ALA A 126 -24.60 16.31 2.73
CA ALA A 126 -24.24 17.13 3.88
C ALA A 126 -23.61 18.46 3.44
N LEU A 127 -22.70 18.41 2.47
CA LEU A 127 -22.05 19.60 1.89
C LEU A 127 -23.07 20.51 1.21
N LEU A 128 -23.98 19.95 0.40
CA LEU A 128 -25.05 20.71 -0.26
C LEU A 128 -26.01 21.33 0.76
N GLY A 129 -26.43 20.58 1.77
CA GLY A 129 -27.33 21.07 2.82
C GLY A 129 -26.71 22.19 3.66
N ALA A 130 -25.38 22.23 3.78
CA ALA A 130 -24.65 23.30 4.46
C ALA A 130 -24.38 24.54 3.59
N GLY A 131 -24.70 24.48 2.29
CA GLY A 131 -24.51 25.62 1.38
C GLY A 131 -23.04 25.96 1.11
N VAL A 132 -22.15 24.97 1.08
CA VAL A 132 -20.74 25.23 0.67
C VAL A 132 -20.69 25.70 -0.78
N ARG A 133 -19.87 26.72 -1.07
CA ARG A 133 -19.81 27.30 -2.43
C ARG A 133 -18.87 26.54 -3.37
N ARG A 134 -17.83 25.93 -2.80
CA ARG A 134 -16.73 25.30 -3.53
C ARG A 134 -16.21 24.08 -2.76
N VAL A 135 -15.85 23.03 -3.49
CA VAL A 135 -15.24 21.81 -2.94
C VAL A 135 -13.95 21.54 -3.69
N VAL A 136 -12.86 21.37 -2.95
CA VAL A 136 -11.55 21.01 -3.46
C VAL A 136 -11.17 19.66 -2.90
N PHE A 137 -10.86 18.67 -3.74
CA PHE A 137 -10.57 17.31 -3.28
C PHE A 137 -9.16 16.81 -3.65
N GLY A 138 -8.58 16.01 -2.75
CA GLY A 138 -7.21 15.53 -2.86
C GLY A 138 -7.05 14.40 -3.88
N ALA A 139 -7.82 13.33 -3.72
CA ALA A 139 -7.75 12.14 -4.56
C ALA A 139 -9.13 11.66 -5.01
N LEU A 140 -9.21 11.01 -6.16
CA LEU A 140 -10.45 10.35 -6.61
C LEU A 140 -10.76 9.12 -5.76
N ASP A 141 -12.05 8.87 -5.51
CA ASP A 141 -12.47 7.61 -4.88
C ASP A 141 -12.52 6.50 -5.94
N PRO A 142 -11.71 5.43 -5.81
CA PRO A 142 -11.64 4.35 -6.79
C PRO A 142 -12.88 3.43 -6.77
N GLY A 143 -13.77 3.58 -5.77
CA GLY A 143 -14.92 2.73 -5.56
C GLY A 143 -16.06 2.99 -6.54
N ILE A 144 -16.58 1.92 -7.14
CA ILE A 144 -17.67 1.96 -8.15
C ILE A 144 -18.94 2.60 -7.58
N ARG A 145 -19.23 2.34 -6.29
CA ARG A 145 -20.42 2.87 -5.61
C ARG A 145 -20.14 4.18 -4.88
N SER A 146 -18.94 4.37 -4.38
CA SER A 146 -18.60 5.47 -3.48
C SER A 146 -18.13 6.73 -4.19
N GLY A 147 -17.43 6.59 -5.32
CA GLY A 147 -17.00 7.69 -6.18
C GLY A 147 -18.11 8.29 -7.06
N GLY A 148 -17.77 9.37 -7.77
CA GLY A 148 -18.70 10.18 -8.58
C GLY A 148 -19.39 11.29 -7.78
N GLY A 149 -18.96 11.56 -6.55
CA GLY A 149 -19.49 12.65 -5.74
C GLY A 149 -19.06 14.02 -6.27
N ALA A 150 -17.90 14.12 -6.91
CA ALA A 150 -17.47 15.35 -7.58
C ALA A 150 -18.43 15.75 -8.71
N GLU A 151 -18.90 14.78 -9.50
CA GLU A 151 -19.88 15.01 -10.56
C GLU A 151 -21.25 15.41 -10.00
N GLU A 152 -21.69 14.75 -8.94
CA GLU A 152 -22.96 15.06 -8.25
C GLU A 152 -22.98 16.49 -7.68
N LEU A 153 -21.88 16.92 -7.06
CA LEU A 153 -21.73 18.29 -6.54
C LEU A 153 -21.72 19.33 -7.68
N ARG A 154 -21.00 19.07 -8.79
CA ARG A 154 -21.01 19.96 -9.96
C ARG A 154 -22.40 20.10 -10.56
N ALA A 155 -23.14 18.99 -10.68
CA ALA A 155 -24.51 19.00 -11.21
C ALA A 155 -25.48 19.81 -10.33
N ALA A 156 -25.19 19.94 -9.03
CA ALA A 156 -25.94 20.76 -8.09
C ALA A 156 -25.46 22.23 -8.01
N GLY A 157 -24.52 22.63 -8.88
CA GLY A 157 -24.05 24.02 -9.00
C GLY A 157 -22.88 24.40 -8.07
N VAL A 158 -22.28 23.45 -7.36
CA VAL A 158 -21.08 23.68 -6.55
C VAL A 158 -19.84 23.70 -7.44
N GLU A 159 -18.94 24.66 -7.23
CA GLU A 159 -17.64 24.66 -7.90
C GLU A 159 -16.78 23.51 -7.36
N VAL A 160 -16.27 22.61 -8.22
CA VAL A 160 -15.48 21.46 -7.76
C VAL A 160 -14.13 21.35 -8.48
N VAL A 161 -13.05 21.41 -7.71
CA VAL A 161 -11.64 21.34 -8.17
C VAL A 161 -10.95 20.09 -7.62
N GLY A 162 -10.15 19.41 -8.44
CA GLY A 162 -9.37 18.24 -8.05
C GLY A 162 -9.38 17.13 -9.12
N PRO A 163 -8.59 16.07 -8.93
CA PRO A 163 -7.75 15.79 -7.75
C PRO A 163 -6.51 16.70 -7.66
N LEU A 164 -6.17 17.17 -6.45
CA LEU A 164 -4.97 17.98 -6.19
C LEU A 164 -3.70 17.18 -5.85
N LEU A 165 -3.85 15.95 -5.37
CA LEU A 165 -2.75 15.07 -5.06
C LEU A 165 -2.42 14.23 -6.29
N SER A 166 -1.12 14.03 -6.55
CA SER A 166 -0.70 13.00 -7.48
C SER A 166 -1.16 11.62 -6.99
N PRO A 167 -1.32 10.62 -7.88
CA PRO A 167 -1.63 9.26 -7.45
C PRO A 167 -0.65 8.75 -6.39
N ALA A 168 0.66 8.97 -6.58
CA ALA A 168 1.67 8.55 -5.61
C ALA A 168 1.45 9.16 -4.21
N GLU A 169 1.11 10.45 -4.12
CA GLU A 169 0.76 11.10 -2.86
C GLU A 169 -0.53 10.49 -2.27
N ALA A 170 -1.58 10.33 -3.07
CA ALA A 170 -2.86 9.76 -2.61
C ALA A 170 -2.69 8.34 -2.02
N ARG A 171 -1.97 7.46 -2.73
CA ARG A 171 -1.67 6.10 -2.25
C ARG A 171 -0.75 6.10 -1.04
N ARG A 172 0.20 7.04 -0.93
CA ARG A 172 1.04 7.13 0.27
C ARG A 172 0.22 7.37 1.52
N GLU A 173 -0.79 8.24 1.42
CA GLU A 173 -1.69 8.58 2.51
C GLU A 173 -2.68 7.46 2.81
N ASN A 174 -3.19 6.78 1.80
CA ASN A 174 -4.23 5.75 1.96
C ASN A 174 -3.83 4.42 1.29
N PRO A 175 -2.72 3.78 1.72
CA PRO A 175 -2.10 2.73 0.93
C PRO A 175 -2.96 1.48 0.80
N ALA A 176 -3.54 0.98 1.89
CA ALA A 176 -4.41 -0.19 1.86
C ALA A 176 -5.70 0.05 1.08
N PHE A 177 -6.25 1.27 1.13
CA PHE A 177 -7.46 1.66 0.40
C PHE A 177 -7.21 1.75 -1.11
N PHE A 178 -6.06 2.31 -1.52
CA PHE A 178 -5.62 2.37 -2.91
C PHE A 178 -4.87 1.11 -3.38
N HIS A 179 -4.79 0.06 -2.54
CA HIS A 179 -4.16 -1.19 -2.92
C HIS A 179 -5.16 -2.05 -3.70
N HIS A 180 -5.05 -2.00 -5.02
CA HIS A 180 -5.99 -2.61 -5.95
C HIS A 180 -5.61 -4.01 -6.40
N LEU A 181 -4.54 -4.59 -5.87
CA LEU A 181 -4.14 -5.96 -6.18
C LEU A 181 -4.95 -6.94 -5.31
N PRO A 182 -5.94 -7.65 -5.87
CA PRO A 182 -6.81 -8.52 -5.08
C PRO A 182 -6.10 -9.79 -4.61
N ASP A 183 -4.96 -10.12 -5.20
CA ASP A 183 -4.21 -11.36 -5.02
C ASP A 183 -3.15 -11.31 -3.93
N ARG A 184 -2.86 -10.14 -3.34
CA ARG A 184 -1.90 -10.01 -2.23
C ARG A 184 -2.21 -8.80 -1.34
N PRO A 185 -1.85 -8.82 -0.03
CA PRO A 185 -1.92 -7.63 0.81
C PRO A 185 -0.97 -6.52 0.34
N TRP A 186 -1.30 -5.28 0.70
CA TRP A 186 -0.34 -4.18 0.69
C TRP A 186 0.78 -4.50 1.69
N THR A 187 2.01 -4.64 1.20
CA THR A 187 3.11 -5.21 2.00
C THR A 187 4.17 -4.17 2.31
N VAL A 188 4.39 -3.94 3.61
CA VAL A 188 5.48 -3.12 4.14
C VAL A 188 6.61 -4.04 4.59
N LEU A 189 7.83 -3.82 4.10
CA LEU A 189 9.02 -4.46 4.65
C LEU A 189 9.78 -3.45 5.51
N LYS A 190 9.92 -3.74 6.80
CA LYS A 190 10.68 -2.91 7.73
C LYS A 190 11.97 -3.61 8.13
N LEU A 191 13.10 -2.91 8.01
CA LEU A 191 14.40 -3.35 8.53
C LEU A 191 15.00 -2.29 9.46
N ALA A 192 15.53 -2.71 10.60
CA ALA A 192 16.46 -1.92 11.39
C ALA A 192 17.88 -2.26 10.95
N LEU A 193 18.67 -1.26 10.57
CA LEU A 193 19.98 -1.43 9.96
C LEU A 193 21.02 -0.63 10.73
N SER A 194 22.23 -1.17 10.85
CA SER A 194 23.42 -0.42 11.19
C SER A 194 23.89 0.44 10.01
N LEU A 195 24.88 1.31 10.23
CA LEU A 195 25.48 2.16 9.18
C LEU A 195 26.08 1.33 8.03
N ASP A 196 26.57 0.13 8.32
CA ASP A 196 27.11 -0.85 7.36
C ASP A 196 26.05 -1.86 6.86
N GLY A 197 24.75 -1.56 7.02
CA GLY A 197 23.66 -2.32 6.41
C GLY A 197 23.40 -3.69 7.03
N ARG A 198 23.71 -3.87 8.32
CA ARG A 198 23.55 -5.14 9.06
C ARG A 198 22.38 -5.10 10.03
N ILE A 199 21.77 -6.26 10.27
CA ILE A 199 20.60 -6.42 11.17
C ILE A 199 20.96 -7.02 12.53
N SER A 200 22.08 -7.73 12.62
CA SER A 200 22.61 -8.29 13.87
C SER A 200 24.14 -8.44 13.81
N PRO A 201 24.85 -8.50 14.95
CA PRO A 201 26.30 -8.67 15.01
C PRO A 201 26.79 -10.02 14.45
N ALA A 202 25.99 -11.07 14.65
CA ALA A 202 26.24 -12.41 14.11
C ALA A 202 24.93 -13.18 13.93
N GLN A 203 25.00 -14.32 13.25
CA GLN A 203 23.87 -15.21 13.01
C GLN A 203 23.39 -15.82 14.35
N GLY A 204 22.10 -15.72 14.64
CA GLY A 204 21.51 -16.29 15.86
C GLY A 204 21.63 -15.41 17.11
N GLU A 205 22.27 -14.24 17.00
CA GLU A 205 22.37 -13.29 18.11
C GLU A 205 21.27 -12.23 18.04
N ARG A 206 20.60 -12.02 19.18
CA ARG A 206 19.63 -10.94 19.36
C ARG A 206 20.37 -9.62 19.53
N ALA A 207 19.98 -8.60 18.77
CA ALA A 207 20.50 -7.25 18.93
C ALA A 207 19.40 -6.20 18.81
N GLN A 208 19.29 -5.36 19.83
CA GLN A 208 18.50 -4.15 19.73
C GLN A 208 19.36 -3.05 19.09
N LEU A 209 19.17 -2.82 17.79
CA LEU A 209 19.88 -1.80 17.04
C LEU A 209 19.36 -0.39 17.36
N THR A 210 18.04 -0.22 17.34
CA THR A 210 17.37 1.08 17.37
C THR A 210 16.88 1.47 18.77
N GLY A 211 16.75 2.78 19.00
CA GLY A 211 16.31 3.41 20.23
C GLY A 211 14.79 3.41 20.45
N PRO A 212 14.34 3.95 21.59
CA PRO A 212 12.93 3.91 22.01
C PRO A 212 11.99 4.70 21.08
N GLU A 213 12.41 5.83 20.53
CA GLU A 213 11.60 6.65 19.62
C GLU A 213 11.32 5.93 18.30
N ALA A 214 12.32 5.21 17.78
CA ALA A 214 12.14 4.33 16.62
C ALA A 214 11.20 3.16 16.94
N MET A 215 11.29 2.60 18.16
CA MET A 215 10.39 1.53 18.59
C MET A 215 8.94 2.01 18.74
N GLU A 216 8.71 3.24 19.21
CA GLU A 216 7.39 3.87 19.23
C GLU A 216 6.83 4.02 17.80
N ALA A 217 7.65 4.46 16.85
CA ALA A 217 7.25 4.55 15.44
C ALA A 217 6.92 3.16 14.83
N VAL A 218 7.68 2.11 15.18
CA VAL A 218 7.34 0.73 14.78
C VAL A 218 5.99 0.31 15.35
N HIS A 219 5.70 0.64 16.60
CA HIS A 219 4.41 0.33 17.19
C HIS A 219 3.25 1.09 16.54
N HIS A 220 3.45 2.36 16.17
CA HIS A 220 2.49 3.10 15.37
C HIS A 220 2.26 2.43 14.01
N LEU A 221 3.32 1.99 13.33
CA LEU A 221 3.22 1.25 12.06
C LEU A 221 2.42 -0.04 12.22
N ARG A 222 2.69 -0.82 13.27
CA ARG A 222 1.94 -2.05 13.61
C ARG A 222 0.45 -1.81 13.84
N ALA A 223 0.06 -0.63 14.33
CA ALA A 223 -1.34 -0.32 14.61
C ALA A 223 -2.20 -0.15 13.35
N GLY A 224 -1.60 0.07 12.17
CA GLY A 224 -2.36 0.28 10.92
C GLY A 224 -2.30 -0.86 9.91
N VAL A 225 -1.86 -2.05 10.32
CA VAL A 225 -1.83 -3.25 9.47
C VAL A 225 -2.75 -4.33 10.03
N ASP A 226 -3.16 -5.27 9.18
CA ASP A 226 -3.99 -6.41 9.58
C ASP A 226 -3.14 -7.58 10.09
N GLY A 227 -1.88 -7.66 9.67
CA GLY A 227 -0.96 -8.72 10.08
C GLY A 227 0.49 -8.25 10.24
N ILE A 228 1.21 -8.89 11.16
CA ILE A 228 2.66 -8.69 11.35
C ILE A 228 3.34 -10.04 11.14
N LEU A 229 4.25 -10.12 10.18
CA LEU A 229 4.96 -11.33 9.79
C LEU A 229 6.44 -11.28 10.16
N VAL A 230 6.91 -12.37 10.76
CA VAL A 230 8.34 -12.66 10.94
C VAL A 230 8.66 -14.09 10.48
N GLY A 231 9.93 -14.34 10.13
CA GLY A 231 10.38 -15.70 9.77
C GLY A 231 10.81 -16.52 10.99
N THR A 232 10.98 -17.84 10.79
CA THR A 232 11.44 -18.80 11.82
C THR A 232 12.62 -18.27 12.64
N GLY A 233 13.65 -17.71 11.99
CA GLY A 233 14.87 -17.26 12.68
C GLY A 233 14.60 -16.13 13.68
N THR A 234 13.82 -15.12 13.26
CA THR A 234 13.40 -14.02 14.14
C THR A 234 12.53 -14.53 15.28
N ALA A 235 11.57 -15.42 15.00
CA ALA A 235 10.73 -16.01 16.04
C ALA A 235 11.55 -16.79 17.09
N ALA A 236 12.54 -17.58 16.64
CA ALA A 236 13.37 -18.40 17.52
C ALA A 236 14.37 -17.58 18.35
N VAL A 237 14.97 -16.54 17.76
CA VAL A 237 16.05 -15.75 18.41
C VAL A 237 15.48 -14.63 19.29
N ASP A 238 14.49 -13.89 18.77
CA ASP A 238 13.99 -12.70 19.45
C ASP A 238 12.77 -12.98 20.34
N ASP A 239 12.07 -14.11 20.10
CA ASP A 239 10.81 -14.50 20.74
C ASP A 239 9.84 -13.30 20.94
N PRO A 240 9.46 -12.62 19.84
CA PRO A 240 8.74 -11.35 19.91
C PRO A 240 7.25 -11.56 20.16
N LEU A 241 6.64 -10.63 20.89
CA LEU A 241 5.18 -10.63 21.09
C LEU A 241 4.37 -10.20 19.85
N LEU A 242 4.99 -9.48 18.92
CA LEU A 242 4.37 -8.94 17.69
C LEU A 242 3.07 -8.15 17.93
N THR A 243 3.02 -7.33 18.98
CA THR A 243 1.86 -6.47 19.28
C THR A 243 2.11 -5.00 18.95
N ALA A 244 1.03 -4.27 18.65
CA ALA A 244 0.99 -2.81 18.65
C ALA A 244 0.76 -2.31 20.10
N ARG A 245 1.63 -1.43 20.58
CA ARG A 245 1.63 -0.93 21.97
C ARG A 245 1.92 0.57 21.98
N GLY A 246 1.55 1.27 23.04
CA GLY A 246 1.83 2.72 23.17
C GLY A 246 0.56 3.55 23.00
N ALA A 247 0.73 4.82 22.61
CA ALA A 247 -0.35 5.80 22.62
C ALA A 247 -1.50 5.47 21.64
N LEU A 248 -1.16 4.87 20.48
CA LEU A 248 -2.16 4.44 19.51
C LEU A 248 -2.56 2.97 19.76
N VAL A 249 -3.79 2.77 20.20
CA VAL A 249 -4.41 1.45 20.30
C VAL A 249 -5.20 1.17 19.02
N PRO A 250 -4.85 0.14 18.23
CA PRO A 250 -5.59 -0.20 17.02
C PRO A 250 -7.00 -0.69 17.35
N ARG A 251 -7.97 -0.38 16.48
CA ARG A 251 -9.36 -0.85 16.63
C ARG A 251 -9.44 -2.37 16.59
N VAL A 252 -8.68 -2.97 15.67
CA VAL A 252 -8.52 -4.42 15.55
C VAL A 252 -7.03 -4.72 15.69
N PRO A 253 -6.59 -5.48 16.71
CA PRO A 253 -5.20 -5.87 16.82
C PRO A 253 -4.74 -6.71 15.62
N PRO A 254 -3.52 -6.50 15.11
CA PRO A 254 -3.01 -7.27 13.99
C PRO A 254 -2.83 -8.74 14.35
N VAL A 255 -3.06 -9.60 13.36
CA VAL A 255 -2.72 -11.02 13.43
C VAL A 255 -1.20 -11.17 13.52
N ARG A 256 -0.73 -12.08 14.38
CA ARG A 256 0.68 -12.35 14.60
C ARG A 256 1.07 -13.57 13.76
N ILE A 257 1.91 -13.35 12.74
CA ILE A 257 2.16 -14.33 11.69
C ILE A 257 3.62 -14.80 11.77
N ILE A 258 3.82 -16.11 11.84
CA ILE A 258 5.13 -16.74 11.75
C ILE A 258 5.22 -17.53 10.44
N LEU A 259 6.25 -17.27 9.65
CA LEU A 259 6.64 -18.13 8.54
C LEU A 259 7.58 -19.23 9.03
N ASP A 260 7.08 -20.45 9.17
CA ASP A 260 7.86 -21.63 9.58
C ASP A 260 7.59 -22.85 8.70
N LEU A 261 8.06 -22.76 7.44
CA LEU A 261 7.81 -23.73 6.37
C LEU A 261 8.18 -25.19 6.71
N LYS A 262 9.10 -25.40 7.65
CA LYS A 262 9.62 -26.74 8.02
C LYS A 262 9.14 -27.21 9.39
N GLY A 263 8.30 -26.44 10.08
CA GLY A 263 7.81 -26.79 11.42
C GLY A 263 8.91 -27.04 12.45
N ARG A 264 9.78 -26.04 12.66
CA ARG A 264 10.96 -26.14 13.55
C ARG A 264 10.74 -25.50 14.92
N LEU A 265 9.75 -24.61 15.05
CA LEU A 265 9.51 -23.89 16.30
C LEU A 265 8.81 -24.76 17.35
N GLY A 266 9.03 -24.47 18.63
CA GLY A 266 8.33 -25.11 19.73
C GLY A 266 7.11 -24.31 20.21
N PRO A 267 6.18 -24.92 20.95
CA PRO A 267 4.99 -24.24 21.47
C PRO A 267 5.30 -23.21 22.59
N GLY A 268 6.53 -23.20 23.10
CA GLY A 268 6.98 -22.31 24.18
C GLY A 268 7.19 -20.85 23.79
N LEU A 269 6.93 -20.45 22.53
CA LEU A 269 7.05 -19.06 22.09
C LEU A 269 6.13 -18.14 22.90
N ARG A 270 6.64 -17.00 23.35
CA ARG A 270 5.89 -16.03 24.17
C ARG A 270 4.59 -15.57 23.54
N LEU A 271 4.52 -15.50 22.21
CA LEU A 271 3.30 -15.09 21.51
C LEU A 271 2.17 -16.14 21.58
N LEU A 272 2.50 -17.42 21.84
CA LEU A 272 1.53 -18.50 22.09
C LEU A 272 1.12 -18.58 23.57
N GLN A 273 1.82 -17.86 24.45
CA GLN A 273 1.54 -17.83 25.87
C GLN A 273 0.66 -16.64 26.25
N GLY A 274 -0.18 -16.79 27.27
CA GLY A 274 -0.79 -15.64 27.96
C GLY A 274 -1.94 -14.93 27.25
N GLY A 275 -2.53 -15.53 26.21
CA GLY A 275 -3.62 -14.92 25.44
C GLY A 275 -3.18 -13.71 24.61
N GLY A 276 -4.06 -13.21 23.74
CA GLY A 276 -3.75 -12.06 22.88
C GLY A 276 -4.36 -12.17 21.49
N PRO A 277 -3.89 -11.33 20.53
CA PRO A 277 -4.35 -11.40 19.14
C PRO A 277 -4.10 -12.78 18.51
N PRO A 278 -4.84 -13.19 17.48
CA PRO A 278 -4.63 -14.48 16.83
C PRO A 278 -3.17 -14.70 16.39
N VAL A 279 -2.69 -15.94 16.54
CA VAL A 279 -1.38 -16.37 16.02
C VAL A 279 -1.60 -17.30 14.85
N TRP A 280 -1.03 -16.96 13.70
CA TRP A 280 -1.04 -17.81 12.52
C TRP A 280 0.37 -18.30 12.22
N ILE A 281 0.51 -19.56 11.84
CA ILE A 281 1.78 -20.12 11.40
C ILE A 281 1.61 -20.64 9.98
N LEU A 282 2.35 -20.04 9.06
CA LEU A 282 2.40 -20.48 7.67
C LEU A 282 3.45 -21.58 7.58
N THR A 283 3.01 -22.75 7.12
CA THR A 283 3.84 -23.95 7.04
C THR A 283 3.74 -24.59 5.65
N GLY A 284 4.78 -25.32 5.26
CA GLY A 284 4.80 -26.08 4.02
C GLY A 284 4.19 -27.47 4.17
N PRO A 285 3.96 -28.18 3.05
CA PRO A 285 3.35 -29.52 3.05
C PRO A 285 4.13 -30.57 3.85
N ARG A 286 5.43 -30.33 4.08
CA ARG A 286 6.34 -31.26 4.77
C ARG A 286 6.38 -31.12 6.29
N SER A 287 5.60 -30.22 6.90
CA SER A 287 5.65 -30.05 8.36
C SER A 287 5.02 -31.24 9.11
N PRO A 288 5.69 -31.79 10.14
CA PRO A 288 5.24 -33.00 10.83
C PRO A 288 3.85 -32.86 11.46
N LEU A 289 3.02 -33.91 11.39
CA LEU A 289 1.67 -33.91 11.98
C LEU A 289 1.69 -33.63 13.49
N GLU A 290 2.55 -34.35 14.23
CA GLU A 290 2.72 -34.12 15.68
C GLU A 290 3.20 -32.70 16.02
N TRP A 291 3.94 -32.05 15.12
CA TRP A 291 4.30 -30.66 15.31
C TRP A 291 3.08 -29.75 15.15
N ARG A 292 2.26 -29.97 14.11
CA ARG A 292 1.03 -29.21 13.86
C ARG A 292 0.11 -29.29 15.08
N GLU A 293 -0.18 -30.49 15.55
CA GLU A 293 -1.06 -30.74 16.71
C GLU A 293 -0.57 -30.03 17.98
N ARG A 294 0.75 -30.06 18.24
CA ARG A 294 1.35 -29.37 19.40
C ARG A 294 1.22 -27.85 19.30
N MET A 295 1.41 -27.28 18.11
CA MET A 295 1.28 -25.83 17.90
C MET A 295 -0.19 -25.38 17.97
N GLU A 296 -1.11 -26.16 17.43
CA GLU A 296 -2.55 -25.90 17.52
C GLU A 296 -3.06 -26.01 18.96
N SER A 297 -2.59 -27.00 19.70
CA SER A 297 -2.86 -27.13 21.15
C SER A 297 -2.32 -25.95 21.95
N ALA A 298 -1.27 -25.29 21.47
CA ALA A 298 -0.73 -24.05 22.03
C ALA A 298 -1.46 -22.78 21.54
N GLY A 299 -2.54 -22.92 20.78
CA GLY A 299 -3.38 -21.81 20.32
C GLY A 299 -2.98 -21.18 18.98
N ALA A 300 -2.05 -21.79 18.24
CA ALA A 300 -1.74 -21.35 16.88
C ALA A 300 -2.81 -21.85 15.89
N ARG A 301 -3.13 -21.03 14.88
CA ARG A 301 -3.83 -21.49 13.67
C ARG A 301 -2.78 -21.83 12.61
N ILE A 302 -2.75 -23.08 12.16
CA ILE A 302 -1.85 -23.50 11.09
C ILE A 302 -2.48 -23.18 9.73
N LEU A 303 -1.68 -22.60 8.84
CA LEU A 303 -2.07 -22.29 7.46
C LEU A 303 -1.07 -22.95 6.50
N ASP A 304 -1.54 -23.94 5.74
CA ASP A 304 -0.74 -24.58 4.70
C ASP A 304 -0.41 -23.64 3.53
N VAL A 305 0.79 -23.75 2.99
CA VAL A 305 1.14 -22.99 1.79
C VAL A 305 1.73 -23.98 0.80
N ASP A 306 0.94 -24.24 -0.23
CA ASP A 306 1.34 -25.09 -1.34
C ASP A 306 2.35 -24.32 -2.22
N GLY A 307 3.42 -24.98 -2.62
CA GLY A 307 4.32 -24.48 -3.67
C GLY A 307 3.71 -24.68 -5.05
N SER A 308 4.39 -24.19 -6.10
CA SER A 308 4.08 -24.48 -7.50
C SER A 308 4.15 -25.98 -7.87
N GLY A 309 4.60 -26.83 -6.94
CA GLY A 309 4.60 -28.28 -6.99
C GLY A 309 4.74 -28.89 -5.59
N VAL A 310 4.60 -30.21 -5.49
CA VAL A 310 4.59 -30.97 -4.21
C VAL A 310 5.93 -30.91 -3.45
N GLU A 311 7.03 -30.58 -4.14
CA GLU A 311 8.40 -30.62 -3.58
C GLU A 311 9.09 -29.24 -3.45
N GLU A 312 8.50 -28.18 -3.98
CA GLU A 312 9.10 -26.84 -3.99
C GLU A 312 8.68 -26.02 -2.76
N ASP A 313 9.62 -25.27 -2.17
CA ASP A 313 9.28 -24.31 -1.12
C ASP A 313 8.40 -23.19 -1.72
N PRO A 314 7.32 -22.76 -1.04
CA PRO A 314 6.35 -21.82 -1.60
C PRO A 314 6.98 -20.47 -1.92
N SER A 315 6.60 -19.90 -3.06
CA SER A 315 7.12 -18.59 -3.46
C SER A 315 6.62 -17.48 -2.52
N PRO A 316 7.33 -16.36 -2.41
CA PRO A 316 6.83 -15.22 -1.64
C PRO A 316 5.44 -14.74 -2.08
N ARG A 317 5.10 -14.89 -3.36
CA ARG A 317 3.78 -14.51 -3.89
C ARG A 317 2.68 -15.46 -3.44
N ASP A 318 2.94 -16.77 -3.37
CA ASP A 318 1.96 -17.76 -2.91
C ASP A 318 1.61 -17.55 -1.43
N LEU A 319 2.63 -17.26 -0.62
CA LEU A 319 2.47 -16.90 0.79
C LEU A 319 1.58 -15.68 0.98
N LEU A 320 1.84 -14.61 0.23
CA LEU A 320 1.04 -13.39 0.27
C LEU A 320 -0.39 -13.62 -0.25
N ARG A 321 -0.58 -14.47 -1.27
CA ARG A 321 -1.91 -14.84 -1.77
C ARG A 321 -2.71 -15.62 -0.74
N ARG A 322 -2.07 -16.55 -0.03
CA ARG A 322 -2.70 -17.26 1.09
C ARG A 322 -3.17 -16.28 2.16
N LEU A 323 -2.32 -15.36 2.59
CA LEU A 323 -2.68 -14.34 3.58
C LEU A 323 -3.83 -13.45 3.11
N ARG A 324 -3.83 -13.07 1.84
CA ARG A 324 -4.92 -12.29 1.25
C ARG A 324 -6.24 -13.04 1.27
N GLY A 325 -6.24 -14.33 0.95
CA GLY A 325 -7.42 -15.20 1.02
C GLY A 325 -7.99 -15.34 2.44
N GLU A 326 -7.14 -15.21 3.46
CA GLU A 326 -7.53 -15.20 4.87
C GLU A 326 -7.98 -13.81 5.38
N GLY A 327 -8.05 -12.81 4.48
CA GLY A 327 -8.54 -11.47 4.79
C GLY A 327 -7.47 -10.46 5.22
N ILE A 328 -6.18 -10.77 5.13
CA ILE A 328 -5.12 -9.79 5.38
C ILE A 328 -5.08 -8.79 4.23
N GLY A 329 -5.39 -7.53 4.53
CA GLY A 329 -5.38 -6.41 3.59
C GLY A 329 -4.06 -5.67 3.55
N ALA A 330 -3.50 -5.41 4.72
CA ALA A 330 -2.20 -4.79 4.93
C ALA A 330 -1.32 -5.68 5.80
N LEU A 331 -0.07 -5.88 5.37
CA LEU A 331 0.90 -6.74 6.02
C LEU A 331 2.17 -5.95 6.36
N LEU A 332 2.61 -6.01 7.61
CA LEU A 332 3.94 -5.58 8.00
C LEU A 332 4.87 -6.79 8.12
N CYS A 333 5.92 -6.82 7.34
CA CYS A 333 7.00 -7.78 7.46
C CYS A 333 8.16 -7.16 8.24
N GLU A 334 8.45 -7.75 9.40
CA GLU A 334 9.66 -7.44 10.21
C GLU A 334 10.68 -8.59 10.17
N GLY A 335 10.44 -9.59 9.31
CA GLY A 335 11.27 -10.79 9.21
C GLY A 335 12.69 -10.52 8.68
N GLY A 336 13.66 -11.30 9.18
CA GLY A 336 15.08 -11.15 8.89
C GLY A 336 15.48 -11.16 7.41
N GLY A 337 16.73 -10.77 7.14
CA GLY A 337 17.17 -10.31 5.82
C GLY A 337 16.92 -11.27 4.65
N ARG A 338 16.94 -12.59 4.87
CA ARG A 338 16.61 -13.58 3.82
C ARG A 338 15.19 -13.42 3.28
N TRP A 339 14.21 -13.30 4.18
CA TRP A 339 12.81 -13.16 3.78
C TRP A 339 12.55 -11.77 3.19
N GLY A 340 13.13 -10.72 3.77
CA GLY A 340 13.10 -9.38 3.18
C GLY A 340 13.64 -9.36 1.74
N SER A 341 14.77 -10.04 1.50
CA SER A 341 15.35 -10.16 0.15
C SER A 341 14.47 -10.96 -0.81
N ALA A 342 13.84 -12.05 -0.33
CA ALA A 342 12.90 -12.82 -1.14
C ALA A 342 11.68 -12.00 -1.56
N LEU A 343 11.10 -11.19 -0.64
CA LEU A 343 10.00 -10.28 -0.96
C LEU A 343 10.41 -9.22 -1.99
N VAL A 344 11.59 -8.61 -1.82
CA VAL A 344 12.09 -7.60 -2.76
C VAL A 344 12.34 -8.22 -4.14
N GLY A 345 13.05 -9.36 -4.19
CA GLY A 345 13.34 -10.07 -5.44
C GLY A 345 12.09 -10.56 -6.17
N ALA A 346 11.04 -10.93 -5.44
CA ALA A 346 9.75 -11.33 -6.02
C ALA A 346 8.90 -10.13 -6.50
N GLY A 347 9.36 -8.90 -6.31
CA GLY A 347 8.57 -7.71 -6.57
C GLY A 347 7.31 -7.66 -5.69
N ALA A 348 7.40 -8.09 -4.44
CA ALA A 348 6.25 -8.27 -3.54
C ALA A 348 6.17 -7.23 -2.39
N VAL A 349 7.03 -6.21 -2.40
CA VAL A 349 7.04 -5.11 -1.41
C VAL A 349 6.44 -3.85 -2.01
N ASP A 350 5.49 -3.23 -1.32
CA ASP A 350 4.89 -1.96 -1.72
C ASP A 350 5.53 -0.75 -1.02
N ARG A 351 6.00 -0.94 0.22
CA ARG A 351 6.74 0.08 0.98
C ARG A 351 7.93 -0.53 1.70
N LEU A 352 9.08 0.11 1.59
CA LEU A 352 10.25 -0.16 2.41
C LEU A 352 10.32 0.86 3.54
N VAL A 353 10.60 0.38 4.74
CA VAL A 353 10.92 1.20 5.91
C VAL A 353 12.30 0.81 6.40
N HIS A 354 13.25 1.73 6.25
CA HIS A 354 14.60 1.56 6.79
C HIS A 354 14.77 2.43 8.03
N VAL A 355 15.20 1.81 9.12
CA VAL A 355 15.57 2.54 10.34
C VAL A 355 17.06 2.37 10.57
N ILE A 356 17.83 3.43 10.35
CA ILE A 356 19.29 3.42 10.45
C ILE A 356 19.71 3.82 11.85
N ALA A 357 20.37 2.91 12.55
CA ALA A 357 21.02 3.17 13.82
C ALA A 357 22.47 3.66 13.60
N PRO A 358 22.95 4.65 14.36
CA PRO A 358 24.28 5.26 14.17
C PRO A 358 25.40 4.40 14.78
N ARG A 359 25.54 3.15 14.32
CA ARG A 359 26.58 2.21 14.77
C ARG A 359 27.00 1.28 13.63
N PHE A 360 28.20 0.71 13.73
CA PHE A 360 28.70 -0.35 12.85
C PHE A 360 28.60 -1.71 13.57
N LEU A 361 28.25 -2.78 12.86
CA LEU A 361 28.28 -4.14 13.40
C LEU A 361 29.46 -4.95 12.89
N GLY A 362 30.13 -4.48 11.84
CA GLY A 362 31.33 -5.08 11.31
C GLY A 362 31.06 -6.20 10.30
N PRO A 363 32.12 -6.79 9.75
CA PRO A 363 32.03 -7.69 8.60
C PRO A 363 31.30 -9.01 8.89
N GLN A 364 31.29 -9.46 10.16
CA GLN A 364 30.56 -10.66 10.59
C GLN A 364 29.07 -10.42 10.78
N GLY A 365 28.63 -9.15 10.73
CA GLY A 365 27.24 -8.78 10.87
C GLY A 365 26.36 -9.43 9.81
N VAL A 366 25.15 -9.81 10.19
CA VAL A 366 24.18 -10.40 9.24
C VAL A 366 23.70 -9.29 8.29
N PRO A 367 23.86 -9.42 6.96
CA PRO A 367 23.37 -8.42 6.01
C PRO A 367 21.85 -8.25 6.10
N GLY A 368 21.36 -7.01 6.00
CA GLY A 368 19.93 -6.74 5.88
C GLY A 368 19.32 -7.25 4.57
N TYR A 369 20.11 -7.24 3.50
CA TYR A 369 19.74 -7.84 2.21
C TYR A 369 20.85 -8.79 1.74
N PRO A 370 20.85 -10.06 2.20
CA PRO A 370 21.76 -11.07 1.66
C PRO A 370 21.52 -11.25 0.16
N MET A 371 22.56 -10.98 -0.64
CA MET A 371 22.57 -11.20 -2.09
C MET A 371 23.24 -12.55 -2.40
N GLY A 372 22.69 -13.33 -3.34
CA GLY A 372 23.37 -14.51 -3.91
C GLY A 372 23.19 -15.82 -3.15
N GLY A 373 22.12 -16.00 -2.39
CA GLY A 373 21.73 -17.28 -1.81
C GLY A 373 20.66 -18.02 -2.63
N GLU A 374 20.51 -19.33 -2.44
CA GLU A 374 19.35 -20.08 -2.97
C GLU A 374 18.05 -19.37 -2.53
N GLY A 375 17.18 -19.05 -3.50
CA GLY A 375 15.93 -18.32 -3.26
C GLY A 375 16.05 -16.78 -3.19
N THR A 376 17.24 -16.19 -3.36
CA THR A 376 17.39 -14.74 -3.52
C THR A 376 17.38 -14.41 -5.02
N GLY A 377 16.19 -14.18 -5.58
CA GLY A 377 16.11 -13.62 -6.93
C GLY A 377 16.86 -12.30 -6.98
N THR A 378 17.66 -12.09 -8.03
CA THR A 378 18.23 -10.77 -8.33
C THR A 378 17.07 -9.79 -8.50
N PRO A 379 16.97 -8.71 -7.71
CA PRO A 379 15.97 -7.68 -7.99
C PRO A 379 16.14 -7.24 -9.44
N ALA A 380 15.04 -7.15 -10.18
CA ALA A 380 15.07 -6.59 -11.53
C ALA A 380 15.78 -5.22 -11.49
N PRO A 381 16.54 -4.84 -12.53
CA PRO A 381 17.32 -3.60 -12.51
C PRO A 381 16.43 -2.39 -12.22
N ALA A 382 16.78 -1.67 -11.15
CA ALA A 382 16.39 -0.31 -10.78
C ALA A 382 14.92 0.07 -11.00
N ASP A 383 14.00 -0.56 -10.25
CA ASP A 383 12.81 0.19 -9.82
C ASP A 383 13.30 1.40 -9.02
N LEU A 384 13.18 2.60 -9.60
CA LEU A 384 13.42 3.85 -8.88
C LEU A 384 12.31 4.00 -7.84
N TRP A 385 12.60 3.59 -6.60
CA TRP A 385 11.69 3.78 -5.47
C TRP A 385 11.41 5.28 -5.27
N VAL A 386 10.15 5.61 -4.98
CA VAL A 386 9.75 6.99 -4.71
C VAL A 386 10.11 7.31 -3.25
N PRO A 387 11.01 8.28 -3.00
CA PRO A 387 11.38 8.63 -1.63
C PRO A 387 10.16 9.17 -0.88
N GLY A 388 10.00 8.68 0.34
CA GLY A 388 9.01 9.13 1.30
C GLY A 388 9.60 10.03 2.39
N PRO A 389 8.86 10.23 3.49
CA PRO A 389 9.35 10.99 4.62
C PRO A 389 10.66 10.41 5.17
N MET A 390 11.59 11.32 5.47
CA MET A 390 12.80 11.03 6.24
C MET A 390 12.71 11.77 7.57
N ARG A 391 12.86 11.05 8.68
CA ARG A 391 12.67 11.61 10.03
C ARG A 391 13.79 11.17 10.93
N ARG A 392 14.30 12.08 11.75
CA ARG A 392 15.16 11.74 12.87
C ARG A 392 14.29 11.33 14.06
N LEU A 393 14.53 10.14 14.60
CA LEU A 393 13.85 9.60 15.78
C LEU A 393 14.91 9.33 16.86
N GLY A 394 15.09 10.28 17.77
CA GLY A 394 16.21 10.26 18.71
C GLY A 394 17.56 10.27 17.96
N ALA A 395 18.33 9.19 18.09
CA ALA A 395 19.59 8.99 17.40
C ALA A 395 19.46 8.27 16.04
N ASP A 396 18.30 7.65 15.77
CA ASP A 396 18.07 6.86 14.56
C ASP A 396 17.50 7.72 13.42
N ILE A 397 17.66 7.25 12.18
CA ILE A 397 17.05 7.84 10.98
C ILE A 397 16.00 6.88 10.41
N TRP A 398 14.75 7.33 10.35
CA TRP A 398 13.64 6.63 9.70
C TRP A 398 13.49 7.10 8.26
N MET A 399 13.46 6.18 7.31
CA MET A 399 13.31 6.46 5.88
C MET A 399 12.24 5.54 5.27
N GLU A 400 11.30 6.14 4.55
CA GLU A 400 10.29 5.42 3.80
C GLU A 400 10.55 5.49 2.30
N TRP A 401 10.26 4.40 1.60
CA TRP A 401 10.36 4.30 0.15
C TRP A 401 9.13 3.59 -0.36
N ASP A 402 8.38 4.23 -1.24
CA ASP A 402 7.19 3.63 -1.85
C ASP A 402 7.53 3.10 -3.24
N ARG A 403 6.94 1.97 -3.60
CA ARG A 403 6.95 1.52 -4.99
C ARG A 403 6.21 2.55 -5.85
N PRO A 404 6.75 2.93 -7.04
CA PRO A 404 6.04 3.78 -7.98
C PRO A 404 4.61 3.29 -8.25
N TRP A 405 3.68 4.24 -8.32
CA TRP A 405 2.29 3.98 -8.67
C TRP A 405 1.76 5.10 -9.57
N ASP A 406 1.18 4.72 -10.70
CA ASP A 406 0.69 5.63 -11.74
C ASP A 406 -0.82 5.92 -11.63
N GLY A 407 -1.49 5.39 -10.60
CA GLY A 407 -2.93 5.57 -10.42
C GLY A 407 -3.81 4.58 -11.16
N THR A 408 -3.23 3.66 -11.95
CA THR A 408 -4.03 2.69 -12.72
C THR A 408 -4.55 1.56 -11.82
N ARG A 409 -5.81 1.14 -12.08
CA ARG A 409 -6.32 -0.16 -11.62
C ARG A 409 -5.44 -1.21 -12.31
N ALA A 410 -4.55 -1.84 -11.56
CA ALA A 410 -3.52 -2.74 -12.08
C ALA A 410 -4.06 -3.67 -13.18
N SER A 411 -3.67 -3.41 -14.44
CA SER A 411 -3.99 -4.27 -15.57
C SER A 411 -2.76 -4.68 -16.41
N SER A 412 -1.56 -4.15 -16.13
CA SER A 412 -0.40 -4.36 -17.01
C SER A 412 0.82 -5.06 -16.42
N TRP A 413 0.84 -5.41 -15.12
CA TRP A 413 2.11 -5.80 -14.47
C TRP A 413 2.30 -7.30 -14.17
N TYR A 414 1.37 -8.15 -14.59
CA TYR A 414 1.63 -9.59 -14.72
C TYR A 414 1.72 -9.92 -16.21
N GLY A 415 2.94 -10.08 -16.71
CA GLY A 415 3.17 -10.53 -18.07
C GLY A 415 2.50 -11.89 -18.30
N THR A 416 1.35 -11.89 -18.97
CA THR A 416 0.96 -12.78 -20.08
C THR A 416 -0.45 -12.39 -20.55
N GLY A 417 -0.56 -12.00 -21.83
CA GLY A 417 -1.81 -11.98 -22.59
C GLY A 417 -2.67 -10.72 -22.43
N GLU A 418 -2.63 -9.84 -23.44
CA GLU A 418 -3.63 -8.81 -23.67
C GLU A 418 -5.05 -9.39 -23.50
N ARG A 419 -5.81 -8.90 -22.53
CA ARG A 419 -7.27 -8.95 -22.59
C ARG A 419 -7.79 -7.55 -22.37
N LYS A 420 -8.05 -6.87 -23.49
CA LYS A 420 -8.83 -5.63 -23.53
C LYS A 420 -10.24 -5.93 -23.02
N TRP A 421 -10.64 -5.20 -22.00
CA TRP A 421 -12.02 -5.16 -21.52
C TRP A 421 -12.85 -4.31 -22.48
N ASP A 422 -13.74 -4.92 -23.26
CA ASP A 422 -14.58 -4.24 -24.27
C ASP A 422 -16.03 -4.02 -23.82
N GLY A 423 -16.24 -3.63 -22.56
CA GLY A 423 -17.37 -2.75 -22.17
C GLY A 423 -18.79 -3.19 -22.56
N ARG A 424 -19.08 -4.44 -22.89
CA ARG A 424 -20.44 -4.94 -23.15
C ARG A 424 -20.72 -6.21 -22.37
N GLY A 425 -21.67 -6.11 -21.45
CA GLY A 425 -22.14 -7.25 -20.66
C GLY A 425 -22.68 -8.37 -21.54
N GLY A 426 -22.33 -9.61 -21.20
CA GLY A 426 -22.82 -10.81 -21.87
C GLY A 426 -22.42 -12.05 -21.09
N ARG A 427 -23.37 -12.96 -20.88
CA ARG A 427 -23.26 -14.18 -20.06
C ARG A 427 -22.11 -15.08 -20.52
N THR A 428 -21.40 -15.66 -19.55
CA THR A 428 -20.51 -16.81 -19.79
C THR A 428 -21.35 -18.06 -20.03
N VAL A 429 -21.29 -18.62 -21.23
CA VAL A 429 -21.66 -20.02 -21.51
C VAL A 429 -20.35 -20.77 -21.76
N PRO A 430 -20.13 -21.98 -21.21
CA PRO A 430 -18.92 -22.75 -21.47
C PRO A 430 -18.91 -23.19 -22.93
N GLN A 431 -17.88 -22.81 -23.68
CA GLN A 431 -17.67 -23.30 -25.03
C GLN A 431 -16.79 -24.56 -24.94
N GLU A 432 -17.44 -25.73 -25.02
CA GLU A 432 -16.76 -26.98 -25.35
C GLU A 432 -16.07 -26.82 -26.70
N SER A 433 -14.76 -27.06 -26.74
CA SER A 433 -14.02 -27.19 -28.00
C SER A 433 -13.71 -28.66 -28.22
N GLY A 434 -14.56 -29.28 -29.04
CA GLY A 434 -14.36 -30.61 -29.59
C GLY A 434 -13.10 -30.67 -30.45
N SER A 435 -12.38 -31.77 -30.29
CA SER A 435 -11.35 -32.20 -31.25
C SER A 435 -12.02 -32.75 -32.51
N PRO A 436 -11.44 -32.55 -33.71
CA PRO A 436 -12.03 -33.02 -34.96
C PRO A 436 -11.90 -34.54 -35.10
N PRO A 437 -12.83 -35.22 -35.81
CA PRO A 437 -12.78 -36.67 -35.96
C PRO A 437 -11.74 -37.07 -37.01
N HIS A 438 -10.77 -37.88 -36.61
CA HIS A 438 -9.97 -38.67 -37.54
C HIS A 438 -10.78 -39.89 -38.00
N ARG A 439 -10.91 -40.03 -39.33
CA ARG A 439 -11.46 -41.19 -40.03
C ARG A 439 -10.32 -42.07 -40.55
N ALA A 440 -10.65 -43.35 -40.74
CA ALA A 440 -9.91 -44.47 -41.34
C ALA A 440 -9.02 -45.23 -40.33
N LEU A 441 -9.09 -46.56 -40.17
CA LEU A 441 -9.35 -47.64 -41.15
C LEU A 441 -10.04 -48.85 -40.47
N GLU A 442 -10.88 -49.53 -41.25
CA GLU A 442 -11.35 -50.90 -41.04
C GLU A 442 -10.19 -51.90 -41.16
N GLU A 443 -10.28 -53.02 -40.42
CA GLU A 443 -10.04 -54.42 -40.85
C GLU A 443 -9.68 -55.30 -39.63
N GLY A 444 -10.42 -56.39 -39.43
CA GLY A 444 -10.04 -57.52 -38.57
C GLY A 444 -11.03 -57.88 -37.48
#